data_AF-A0AAD5XTN7-F1
#
_entry.id   AF-A0AAD5XTN7-F1
#
_cell.length_a   1.000
_cell.length_b   1.000
_cell.length_c   1.000
_cell.angle_alpha   90.00
_cell.angle_beta   90.00
_cell.angle_gamma   90.00
#
_symmetry.space_group_name_H-M   'P 1'
#
loop_
_entity.id
_entity.type
_entity.pdbx_description
1 polymer ?
#
loop_
_entity_poly.entity_id
_entity_poly.type
_entity_poly.pdbx_seq_one_letter_code
_entity_poly.pdbx_strand_id
1 'polypeptide(L)'
;MASPQQAVPLPPAVPVGSGHDGHRQLSADDVARMQAEIEFQVEHAGHESAHQKMALILVGALIASQLIFFMWKRLHNRSFHAATLLGLWLVPAGMAMQAGNVRFVTIWVIYSILNAAVVYQAMQVPVKPWTPRLVYKWFAVVYNACHSVGMLGYAFCLLSFFHVPLILHISSIEDEAKLFEAGIVLAFYGLYFAVCARDLVVLLGDRMAVNVGYHSKEGFPAKHLRSNTCAICGDSTDLVEPDKRHKQNCGHTFHENCIRGYAIIGKKDACPYCKEKIDTSQFRTNPWDTSIGAYLALLDAARYLLVWNPIAFLLVHVLFQLFGLK
;
A
#
# COMPACT_ATOMS: atom_id res chain seq x y z
N MET A 1 -16.27 12.28 -41.96
CA MET A 1 -17.67 12.40 -42.43
C MET A 1 -18.55 12.09 -41.23
N ALA A 2 -19.06 13.13 -40.57
CA ALA A 2 -19.92 13.00 -39.41
C ALA A 2 -21.34 12.64 -39.89
N SER A 3 -21.91 11.55 -39.36
CA SER A 3 -23.33 11.24 -39.57
C SER A 3 -24.19 12.33 -38.94
N PRO A 4 -25.33 12.71 -39.55
CA PRO A 4 -26.21 13.71 -38.99
C PRO A 4 -26.85 13.16 -37.71
N GLN A 5 -26.79 13.94 -36.63
CA GLN A 5 -27.59 13.71 -35.42
C GLN A 5 -29.07 13.77 -35.82
N GLN A 6 -29.75 12.62 -35.82
CA GLN A 6 -31.20 12.57 -35.88
C GLN A 6 -31.75 13.21 -34.60
N ALA A 7 -32.41 14.36 -34.76
CA ALA A 7 -33.17 14.98 -33.68
C ALA A 7 -34.28 14.02 -33.24
N VAL A 8 -34.18 13.51 -32.02
CA VAL A 8 -35.24 12.76 -31.37
C VAL A 8 -36.40 13.73 -31.12
N PRO A 9 -37.65 13.42 -31.52
CA PRO A 9 -38.79 14.30 -31.26
C PRO A 9 -39.04 14.39 -29.75
N LEU A 10 -39.20 15.60 -29.23
CA LEU A 10 -39.70 15.82 -27.87
C LEU A 10 -41.07 15.14 -27.70
N PRO A 11 -41.27 14.36 -26.63
CA PRO A 11 -42.58 13.77 -26.36
C PRO A 11 -43.62 14.87 -26.11
N PRO A 12 -44.88 14.66 -26.51
CA PRO A 12 -45.94 15.63 -26.28
C PRO A 12 -46.12 15.88 -24.77
N ALA A 13 -46.31 17.14 -24.38
CA ALA A 13 -46.59 17.52 -23.00
C ALA A 13 -47.81 16.75 -22.48
N VAL A 14 -47.69 16.12 -21.31
CA VAL A 14 -48.80 15.41 -20.67
C VAL A 14 -49.87 16.45 -20.28
N PRO A 15 -51.09 16.39 -20.84
CA PRO A 15 -52.09 17.39 -20.55
C PRO A 15 -52.60 17.22 -19.11
N VAL A 16 -52.57 18.29 -18.32
CA VAL A 16 -53.24 18.37 -17.02
C VAL A 16 -54.74 18.51 -17.29
N GLY A 17 -55.46 17.39 -17.27
CA GLY A 17 -56.88 17.35 -17.61
C GLY A 17 -57.78 18.01 -16.57
N SER A 18 -58.63 18.94 -16.99
CA SER A 18 -59.77 19.43 -16.22
C SER A 18 -61.01 18.55 -16.47
N GLY A 19 -61.30 17.63 -15.55
CA GLY A 19 -62.67 17.12 -15.31
C GLY A 19 -63.06 15.71 -15.79
N HIS A 20 -63.62 14.96 -14.83
CA HIS A 20 -64.90 14.24 -14.90
C HIS A 20 -65.06 12.75 -15.25
N ASP A 21 -64.00 11.95 -15.45
CA ASP A 21 -64.14 10.49 -15.50
C ASP A 21 -63.12 9.80 -14.58
N GLY A 22 -63.52 8.67 -13.98
CA GLY A 22 -62.91 7.98 -12.82
C GLY A 22 -61.47 7.46 -12.95
N HIS A 23 -60.61 8.14 -13.70
CA HIS A 23 -59.17 7.93 -13.72
C HIS A 23 -58.49 8.85 -12.70
N ARG A 24 -57.64 8.27 -11.86
CA ARG A 24 -56.81 8.98 -10.87
C ARG A 24 -56.07 10.15 -11.56
N GLN A 25 -56.41 11.38 -11.18
CA GLN A 25 -55.70 12.57 -11.64
C GLN A 25 -54.25 12.50 -11.19
N LEU A 26 -53.33 12.61 -12.15
CA LEU A 26 -51.91 12.71 -11.88
C LEU A 26 -51.66 14.09 -11.28
N SER A 27 -51.05 14.13 -10.08
CA SER A 27 -50.67 15.39 -9.47
C SER A 27 -49.58 16.08 -10.30
N ALA A 28 -49.43 17.40 -10.18
CA ALA A 28 -48.38 18.13 -10.90
C ALA A 28 -46.97 17.57 -10.58
N ASP A 29 -46.77 17.07 -9.37
CA ASP A 29 -45.52 16.40 -8.95
C ASP A 29 -45.32 15.05 -9.64
N ASP A 30 -46.39 14.28 -9.86
CA ASP A 30 -46.32 13.00 -10.58
C ASP A 30 -45.97 13.24 -12.06
N VAL A 31 -46.54 14.28 -12.67
CA VAL A 31 -46.22 14.67 -14.05
C VAL A 31 -44.77 15.13 -14.16
N ALA A 32 -44.28 15.94 -13.22
CA ALA A 32 -42.88 16.38 -13.20
C ALA A 32 -41.90 15.21 -13.03
N ARG A 33 -42.22 14.22 -12.17
CA ARG A 33 -41.41 13.00 -12.00
C ARG A 33 -41.41 12.14 -13.25
N MET A 34 -42.55 11.99 -13.93
CA MET A 34 -42.63 11.26 -15.19
C MET A 34 -41.86 11.98 -16.30
N GLN A 35 -41.93 13.32 -16.37
CA GLN A 35 -41.16 14.11 -17.32
C GLN A 35 -39.66 13.92 -17.10
N ALA A 36 -39.19 13.98 -15.84
CA ALA A 36 -37.79 13.77 -15.49
C ALA A 36 -37.31 12.34 -15.79
N GLU A 37 -38.16 11.33 -15.56
CA GLU A 37 -37.87 9.93 -15.92
C GLU A 37 -37.77 9.76 -17.44
N ILE A 38 -38.66 10.39 -18.21
CA ILE A 38 -38.62 10.35 -19.68
C ILE A 38 -37.40 11.10 -20.20
N GLU A 39 -37.04 12.24 -19.61
CA GLU A 39 -35.85 13.02 -19.97
C GLU A 39 -34.56 12.23 -19.68
N PHE A 40 -34.50 11.57 -18.52
CA PHE A 40 -33.46 10.60 -18.17
C PHE A 40 -33.42 9.44 -19.19
N GLN A 41 -34.56 8.84 -19.53
CA GLN A 41 -34.58 7.73 -20.49
C GLN A 41 -34.19 8.17 -21.91
N VAL A 42 -34.55 9.37 -22.35
CA VAL A 42 -34.13 9.93 -23.65
C VAL A 42 -32.63 10.23 -23.66
N GLU A 43 -32.08 10.74 -22.56
CA GLU A 43 -30.64 10.91 -22.38
C GLU A 43 -29.87 9.57 -22.40
N HIS A 44 -30.50 8.49 -21.93
CA HIS A 44 -29.90 7.16 -21.81
C HIS A 44 -30.23 6.19 -22.97
N ALA A 45 -31.21 6.48 -23.84
CA ALA A 45 -31.72 5.58 -24.89
C ALA A 45 -30.72 5.21 -26.00
N GLY A 46 -29.58 5.91 -26.09
CA GLY A 46 -28.46 5.55 -26.97
C GLY A 46 -27.17 5.17 -26.23
N HIS A 47 -27.13 5.35 -24.90
CA HIS A 47 -25.93 5.24 -24.08
C HIS A 47 -25.72 3.83 -23.51
N GLU A 48 -26.74 2.98 -23.50
CA GLU A 48 -26.65 1.61 -22.98
C GLU A 48 -25.62 0.75 -23.75
N SER A 49 -25.60 0.86 -25.08
CA SER A 49 -24.63 0.16 -25.92
C SER A 49 -23.20 0.71 -25.79
N ALA A 50 -23.05 1.99 -25.42
CA ALA A 50 -21.77 2.63 -25.14
C ALA A 50 -21.24 2.23 -23.74
N HIS A 51 -22.10 2.26 -22.72
CA HIS A 51 -21.80 1.77 -21.38
C HIS A 51 -21.40 0.29 -21.38
N GLN A 52 -22.10 -0.54 -22.16
CA GLN A 52 -21.75 -1.96 -22.31
C GLN A 52 -20.35 -2.13 -22.94
N LYS A 53 -20.01 -1.35 -23.97
CA LYS A 53 -18.67 -1.37 -24.58
C LYS A 53 -17.59 -0.89 -23.61
N MET A 54 -17.83 0.21 -22.89
CA MET A 54 -16.91 0.73 -21.88
C MET A 54 -16.69 -0.28 -20.73
N ALA A 55 -17.75 -0.94 -20.27
CA ALA A 55 -17.67 -1.97 -19.23
C ALA A 55 -16.88 -3.20 -19.68
N LEU A 56 -17.11 -3.69 -20.91
CA LEU A 56 -16.36 -4.82 -21.46
C LEU A 56 -14.87 -4.48 -21.65
N ILE A 57 -14.56 -3.27 -22.13
CA ILE A 57 -13.18 -2.79 -22.26
C ILE A 57 -12.53 -2.65 -20.89
N LEU A 58 -13.25 -2.10 -19.89
CA LEU A 58 -12.77 -1.99 -18.52
C LEU A 58 -12.44 -3.36 -17.92
N VAL A 59 -13.37 -4.31 -17.98
CA VAL A 59 -13.17 -5.67 -17.44
C VAL A 59 -12.04 -6.39 -18.17
N GLY A 60 -12.00 -6.30 -19.50
CA GLY A 60 -10.92 -6.86 -20.32
C GLY A 60 -9.57 -6.25 -19.98
N ALA A 61 -9.50 -4.93 -19.80
CA ALA A 61 -8.29 -4.22 -19.42
C ALA A 61 -7.82 -4.58 -18.01
N LEU A 62 -8.73 -4.72 -17.04
CA LEU A 62 -8.42 -5.18 -15.68
C LEU A 62 -7.86 -6.61 -15.68
N ILE A 63 -8.43 -7.52 -16.49
CA ILE A 63 -7.90 -8.89 -16.62
C ILE A 63 -6.51 -8.86 -17.29
N ALA A 64 -6.37 -8.08 -18.37
CA ALA A 64 -5.12 -7.96 -19.11
C ALA A 64 -4.00 -7.37 -18.23
N SER A 65 -4.28 -6.31 -17.46
CA SER A 65 -3.29 -5.73 -16.54
C SER A 65 -2.81 -6.76 -15.52
N GLN A 66 -3.70 -7.63 -15.04
CA GLN A 66 -3.39 -8.62 -14.01
C GLN A 66 -2.47 -9.71 -14.57
N LEU A 67 -2.72 -10.15 -15.81
CA LEU A 67 -1.84 -11.08 -16.54
C LEU A 67 -0.47 -10.48 -16.84
N ILE A 68 -0.43 -9.22 -17.30
CA ILE A 68 0.82 -8.50 -17.57
C ILE A 68 1.67 -8.42 -16.29
N PHE A 69 1.07 -8.10 -15.15
CA PHE A 69 1.78 -8.03 -13.87
C PHE A 69 2.32 -9.40 -13.44
N PHE A 70 1.52 -10.46 -13.57
CA PHE A 70 1.96 -11.81 -13.26
C PHE A 70 3.14 -12.24 -14.15
N MET A 71 3.04 -11.99 -15.46
CA MET A 71 4.11 -12.29 -16.41
C MET A 71 5.38 -11.48 -16.13
N TRP A 72 5.24 -10.18 -15.86
CA TRP A 72 6.38 -9.31 -15.57
C TRP A 72 7.13 -9.76 -14.32
N LYS A 73 6.39 -10.11 -13.26
CA LYS A 73 6.98 -10.67 -12.04
C LYS A 73 7.75 -11.98 -12.31
N ARG A 74 7.21 -12.85 -13.18
CA ARG A 74 7.85 -14.12 -13.53
C ARG A 74 9.11 -13.93 -14.40
N LEU A 75 9.04 -13.05 -15.40
CA LEU A 75 10.13 -12.85 -16.38
C LEU A 75 11.25 -11.96 -15.83
N HIS A 76 10.90 -10.87 -15.15
CA HIS A 76 11.86 -9.87 -14.67
C HIS A 76 11.58 -9.45 -13.23
N ASN A 77 11.82 -10.36 -12.29
CA ASN A 77 11.56 -10.13 -10.87
C ASN A 77 12.30 -8.88 -10.32
N ARG A 78 13.54 -8.63 -10.76
CA ARG A 78 14.32 -7.46 -10.32
C ARG A 78 13.67 -6.12 -10.74
N SER A 79 13.26 -6.00 -12.01
CA SER A 79 12.61 -4.77 -12.48
C SER A 79 11.22 -4.60 -11.87
N PHE A 80 10.49 -5.69 -11.68
CA PHE A 80 9.17 -5.65 -11.05
C PHE A 80 9.25 -5.12 -9.62
N HIS A 81 10.20 -5.61 -8.82
CA HIS A 81 10.42 -5.11 -7.47
C HIS A 81 10.86 -3.65 -7.45
N ALA A 82 11.78 -3.23 -8.35
CA ALA A 82 12.21 -1.84 -8.43
C ALA A 82 11.07 -0.89 -8.82
N ALA A 83 10.27 -1.26 -9.83
CA ALA A 83 9.11 -0.50 -10.27
C ALA A 83 8.04 -0.40 -9.17
N THR A 84 7.79 -1.49 -8.44
CA THR A 84 6.84 -1.49 -7.33
C THR A 84 7.30 -0.57 -6.20
N LEU A 85 8.59 -0.58 -5.88
CA LEU A 85 9.16 0.26 -4.82
C LEU A 85 9.12 1.75 -5.18
N LEU A 86 9.46 2.09 -6.42
CA LEU A 86 9.34 3.45 -6.94
C LEU A 86 7.87 3.90 -7.03
N GLY A 87 7.00 3.02 -7.53
CA GLY A 87 5.57 3.28 -7.61
C GLY A 87 4.97 3.54 -6.24
N LEU A 88 5.31 2.72 -5.25
CA LEU A 88 4.83 2.90 -3.88
C LEU A 88 5.26 4.26 -3.31
N TRP A 89 6.50 4.68 -3.57
CA TRP A 89 7.03 5.93 -3.03
C TRP A 89 6.48 7.19 -3.73
N LEU A 90 6.28 7.11 -5.05
CA LEU A 90 5.96 8.27 -5.89
C LEU A 90 4.47 8.43 -6.19
N VAL A 91 3.70 7.34 -6.36
CA VAL A 91 2.30 7.42 -6.81
C VAL A 91 1.42 8.17 -5.81
N PRO A 92 1.40 7.83 -4.50
CA PRO A 92 0.62 8.60 -3.52
C PRO A 92 1.07 10.05 -3.39
N ALA A 93 2.37 10.32 -3.49
CA ALA A 93 2.90 11.69 -3.47
C ALA A 93 2.47 12.49 -4.71
N GLY A 94 2.51 11.89 -5.90
CA GLY A 94 2.05 12.49 -7.15
C GLY A 94 0.56 12.84 -7.10
N MET A 95 -0.27 11.91 -6.64
CA MET A 95 -1.70 12.15 -6.46
C MET A 95 -1.96 13.25 -5.42
N ALA A 96 -1.23 13.25 -4.29
CA ALA A 96 -1.39 14.28 -3.27
C ALA A 96 -0.98 15.68 -3.74
N MET A 97 0.07 15.79 -4.58
CA MET A 97 0.46 17.05 -5.19
C MET A 97 -0.61 17.57 -6.17
N GLN A 98 -1.17 16.68 -7.01
CA GLN A 98 -2.25 17.04 -7.92
C GLN A 98 -3.52 17.45 -7.17
N ALA A 99 -3.82 16.81 -6.05
CA ALA A 99 -4.95 17.15 -5.19
C ALA A 99 -4.72 18.38 -4.31
N GLY A 100 -3.53 19.01 -4.35
CA GLY A 100 -3.20 20.17 -3.50
C GLY A 100 -3.10 19.86 -2.00
N ASN A 101 -2.92 18.59 -1.60
CA ASN A 101 -2.86 18.19 -0.20
C ASN A 101 -1.47 18.49 0.41
N VAL A 102 -1.28 19.74 0.81
CA VAL A 102 -0.03 20.24 1.41
C VAL A 102 0.37 19.51 2.70
N ARG A 103 -0.61 19.00 3.47
CA ARG A 103 -0.35 18.30 4.73
C ARG A 103 0.37 16.98 4.48
N PHE A 104 -0.14 16.18 3.55
CA PHE A 104 0.49 14.92 3.17
C PHE A 104 1.88 15.14 2.56
N VAL A 105 1.99 16.07 1.62
CA VAL A 105 3.26 16.37 0.93
C VAL A 105 4.33 16.80 1.93
N THR A 106 3.99 17.65 2.91
CA THR A 106 4.94 18.09 3.95
C THR A 106 5.45 16.90 4.78
N ILE A 107 4.54 16.04 5.27
CA ILE A 107 4.92 14.85 6.05
C ILE A 107 5.77 13.90 5.19
N TRP A 108 5.41 13.71 3.93
CA TRP A 108 6.14 12.87 2.99
C TRP A 108 7.56 13.39 2.72
N VAL A 109 7.74 14.70 2.55
CA VAL A 109 9.06 15.31 2.38
C VAL A 109 9.93 15.10 3.62
N ILE A 110 9.39 15.37 4.81
CA ILE A 110 10.12 15.18 6.07
C ILE A 110 10.53 13.71 6.24
N TYR A 111 9.58 12.80 6.03
CA TYR A 111 9.84 11.35 6.07
C TYR A 111 10.92 10.94 5.07
N SER A 112 10.89 11.49 3.85
CA SER A 112 11.86 11.19 2.80
C SER A 112 13.26 11.69 3.16
N ILE A 113 13.39 12.91 3.69
CA ILE A 113 14.68 13.47 4.12
C ILE A 113 15.29 12.65 5.26
N LEU A 114 14.50 12.33 6.29
CA LEU A 114 14.97 11.54 7.44
C LEU A 114 15.45 10.16 7.00
N ASN A 115 14.70 9.48 6.13
CA ASN A 115 15.10 8.17 5.61
C ASN A 115 16.28 8.27 4.63
N ALA A 116 16.39 9.33 3.83
CA ALA A 116 17.53 9.54 2.95
C ALA A 116 18.86 9.63 3.72
N ALA A 117 18.86 10.27 4.90
CA ALA A 117 20.05 10.32 5.77
C ALA A 117 20.48 8.92 6.25
N VAL A 118 19.52 8.06 6.62
CA VAL A 118 19.78 6.67 7.05
C VAL A 118 20.24 5.81 5.88
N VAL A 119 19.62 5.97 4.71
CA VAL A 119 20.01 5.31 3.46
C VAL A 119 21.43 5.67 3.08
N TYR A 120 21.79 6.96 3.15
CA TYR A 120 23.14 7.44 2.86
C TYR A 120 24.18 6.72 3.74
N GLN A 121 23.93 6.58 5.04
CA GLN A 121 24.82 5.85 5.94
C GLN A 121 24.92 4.36 5.59
N ALA A 122 23.81 3.73 5.25
CA ALA A 122 23.76 2.31 4.87
C ALA A 122 24.46 2.00 3.54
N MET A 123 24.55 2.98 2.64
CA MET A 123 25.18 2.84 1.32
C MET A 123 26.69 3.07 1.31
N GLN A 124 27.29 3.57 2.40
CA GLN A 124 28.74 3.80 2.48
C GLN A 124 29.51 2.47 2.33
N VAL A 125 30.58 2.50 1.54
CA VAL A 125 31.51 1.37 1.37
C VAL A 125 32.89 1.83 1.84
N PRO A 126 33.50 1.19 2.85
CA PRO A 126 32.98 0.07 3.66
C PRO A 126 31.93 0.50 4.69
N VAL A 127 30.96 -0.37 4.98
CA VAL A 127 29.92 -0.14 6.01
C VAL A 127 30.55 -0.21 7.41
N LYS A 128 30.27 0.78 8.27
CA LYS A 128 30.75 0.78 9.65
C LYS A 128 30.02 -0.29 10.47
N PRO A 129 30.65 -0.97 11.44
CA PRO A 129 30.01 -2.09 12.14
C PRO A 129 28.75 -1.73 12.95
N TRP A 130 28.63 -0.48 13.41
CA TRP A 130 27.45 -0.02 14.14
C TRP A 130 26.29 0.42 13.22
N THR A 131 26.53 0.63 11.92
CA THR A 131 25.53 1.13 10.96
C THR A 131 24.32 0.19 10.84
N PRO A 132 24.46 -1.14 10.67
CA PRO A 132 23.29 -2.02 10.61
C PRO A 132 22.43 -1.96 11.88
N ARG A 133 23.07 -1.81 13.06
CA ARG A 133 22.36 -1.66 14.33
C ARG A 133 21.53 -0.36 14.36
N LEU A 134 22.11 0.75 13.90
CA LEU A 134 21.39 2.03 13.77
C LEU A 134 20.21 1.92 12.80
N VAL A 135 20.44 1.34 11.61
CA VAL A 135 19.42 1.21 10.56
C VAL A 135 18.23 0.40 11.07
N TYR A 136 18.47 -0.81 11.60
CA TYR A 136 17.38 -1.64 12.12
C TYR A 136 16.67 -0.99 13.31
N LYS A 137 17.40 -0.29 14.20
CA LYS A 137 16.78 0.45 15.32
C LYS A 137 15.91 1.60 14.83
N TRP A 138 16.38 2.39 13.87
CA TRP A 138 15.61 3.49 13.27
C TRP A 138 14.31 2.97 12.64
N PHE A 139 14.40 1.95 11.79
CA PHE A 139 13.22 1.38 11.13
C PHE A 139 12.28 0.67 12.10
N ALA A 140 12.77 0.13 13.23
CA ALA A 140 11.91 -0.38 14.29
C ALA A 140 11.10 0.74 14.96
N VAL A 141 11.72 1.90 15.23
CA VAL A 141 11.02 3.08 15.77
C VAL A 141 9.97 3.60 14.79
N VAL A 142 10.35 3.75 13.52
CA VAL A 142 9.42 4.19 12.46
C VAL A 142 8.26 3.21 12.32
N TYR A 143 8.53 1.91 12.28
CA TYR A 143 7.51 0.88 12.19
C TYR A 143 6.54 0.93 13.36
N ASN A 144 7.03 1.04 14.60
CA ASN A 144 6.18 1.14 15.78
C ASN A 144 5.33 2.41 15.77
N ALA A 145 5.89 3.55 15.36
CA ALA A 145 5.15 4.80 15.24
C ALA A 145 4.03 4.67 14.19
N CYS A 146 4.34 4.18 12.99
CA CYS A 146 3.36 3.97 11.93
C CYS A 146 2.27 2.95 12.32
N HIS A 147 2.66 1.87 13.00
CA HIS A 147 1.72 0.87 13.51
C HIS A 147 0.77 1.47 14.56
N SER A 148 1.27 2.26 15.50
CA SER A 148 0.44 2.96 16.50
C SER A 148 -0.53 3.95 15.85
N VAL A 149 -0.07 4.73 14.87
CA VAL A 149 -0.93 5.66 14.10
C VAL A 149 -1.99 4.90 13.32
N GLY A 150 -1.62 3.80 12.66
CA GLY A 150 -2.56 2.95 11.92
C GLY A 150 -3.60 2.29 12.83
N MET A 151 -3.17 1.80 13.99
CA MET A 151 -4.06 1.20 15.00
C MET A 151 -5.02 2.24 15.60
N LEU A 152 -4.55 3.46 15.85
CA LEU A 152 -5.38 4.57 16.31
C LEU A 152 -6.45 4.93 15.26
N GLY A 153 -6.05 5.04 13.99
CA GLY A 153 -6.99 5.28 12.89
C GLY A 153 -8.03 4.17 12.75
N TYR A 154 -7.61 2.91 12.85
CA TYR A 154 -8.52 1.76 12.86
C TYR A 154 -9.50 1.81 14.04
N ALA A 155 -9.04 2.17 15.24
CA ALA A 155 -9.89 2.32 16.40
C ALA A 155 -10.95 3.43 16.21
N PHE A 156 -10.57 4.57 15.62
CA PHE A 156 -11.53 5.63 15.28
C PHE A 156 -12.56 5.17 14.26
N CYS A 157 -12.14 4.47 13.21
CA CYS A 157 -13.08 3.89 12.23
C CYS A 157 -14.07 2.91 12.89
N LEU A 158 -13.61 2.04 13.79
CA LEU A 158 -14.47 1.11 14.51
C LEU A 158 -15.46 1.82 15.44
N LEU A 159 -14.98 2.81 16.20
CA LEU A 159 -15.82 3.57 17.12
C LEU A 159 -16.95 4.30 16.38
N SER A 160 -16.65 4.93 15.24
CA SER A 160 -17.65 5.53 14.36
C SER A 160 -18.55 4.47 13.72
N PHE A 161 -18.03 3.33 13.26
CA PHE A 161 -18.87 2.31 12.63
C PHE A 161 -19.95 1.74 13.57
N PHE A 162 -19.59 1.53 14.84
CA PHE A 162 -20.52 1.04 15.87
C PHE A 162 -21.36 2.16 16.52
N HIS A 163 -21.24 3.41 16.06
CA HIS A 163 -21.95 4.57 16.59
C HIS A 163 -21.78 4.74 18.12
N VAL A 164 -20.64 4.29 18.67
CA VAL A 164 -20.38 4.32 20.12
C VAL A 164 -20.42 5.76 20.68
N PRO A 165 -19.84 6.78 20.01
CA PRO A 165 -19.93 8.16 20.48
C PRO A 165 -21.38 8.72 20.53
N LEU A 166 -22.23 8.27 19.61
CA LEU A 166 -23.65 8.65 19.54
C LEU A 166 -24.46 7.96 20.64
N ILE A 167 -24.24 6.65 20.85
CA ILE A 167 -24.92 5.86 21.90
C ILE A 167 -24.60 6.41 23.29
N LEU A 168 -23.37 6.87 23.52
CA LEU A 168 -22.94 7.45 24.79
C LEU A 168 -23.37 8.92 24.97
N HIS A 169 -24.08 9.52 24.00
CA HIS A 169 -24.45 10.94 23.98
C HIS A 169 -23.26 11.91 24.14
N ILE A 170 -22.06 11.50 23.72
CA ILE A 170 -20.83 12.29 23.86
C ILE A 170 -20.65 13.22 22.63
N SER A 171 -21.22 12.87 21.48
CA SER A 171 -20.94 13.56 20.20
C SER A 171 -22.18 13.65 19.30
N SER A 172 -22.21 14.67 18.44
CA SER A 172 -23.23 14.84 17.40
C SER A 172 -22.87 14.07 16.12
N ILE A 173 -23.87 13.83 15.24
CA ILE A 173 -23.70 13.10 13.97
C ILE A 173 -22.61 13.71 13.07
N GLU A 174 -22.48 15.05 13.06
CA GLU A 174 -21.43 15.74 12.29
C GLU A 174 -20.02 15.45 12.80
N ASP A 175 -19.86 15.31 14.12
CA ASP A 175 -18.56 15.04 14.73
C ASP A 175 -18.14 13.58 14.53
N GLU A 176 -19.12 12.67 14.45
CA GLU A 176 -18.90 11.27 14.12
C GLU A 176 -18.37 11.08 12.69
N ALA A 177 -18.93 11.83 11.72
CA ALA A 177 -18.44 11.83 10.34
C ALA A 177 -17.00 12.33 10.24
N LYS A 178 -16.67 13.43 10.95
CA LYS A 178 -15.29 13.96 11.03
C LYS A 178 -14.34 12.97 11.70
N LEU A 179 -14.79 12.26 12.74
CA LEU A 179 -13.99 11.23 13.42
C LEU A 179 -13.71 10.05 12.48
N PHE A 180 -14.69 9.63 11.69
CA PHE A 180 -14.53 8.58 10.69
C PHE A 180 -13.55 8.98 9.58
N GLU A 181 -13.69 10.20 9.05
CA GLU A 181 -12.76 10.74 8.04
C GLU A 181 -11.32 10.82 8.61
N ALA A 182 -11.16 11.34 9.83
CA ALA A 182 -9.88 11.36 10.52
C ALA A 182 -9.31 9.95 10.74
N GLY A 183 -10.17 8.98 11.08
CA GLY A 183 -9.81 7.57 11.21
C GLY A 183 -9.24 6.98 9.91
N ILE A 184 -9.90 7.23 8.78
CA ILE A 184 -9.42 6.78 7.46
C ILE A 184 -8.07 7.44 7.12
N VAL A 185 -7.93 8.75 7.34
CA VAL A 185 -6.68 9.48 7.05
C VAL A 185 -5.52 8.95 7.90
N LEU A 186 -5.74 8.74 9.21
CA LEU A 186 -4.73 8.18 10.12
C LEU A 186 -4.37 6.74 9.73
N ALA A 187 -5.37 5.91 9.41
CA ALA A 187 -5.14 4.53 8.97
C ALA A 187 -4.32 4.49 7.67
N PHE A 188 -4.64 5.35 6.70
CA PHE A 188 -3.89 5.50 5.46
C PHE A 188 -2.44 5.93 5.72
N TYR A 189 -2.21 6.93 6.57
CA TYR A 189 -0.86 7.41 6.89
C TYR A 189 -0.05 6.30 7.57
N GLY A 190 -0.63 5.64 8.57
CA GLY A 190 0.01 4.53 9.28
C GLY A 190 0.40 3.40 8.34
N LEU A 191 -0.52 2.95 7.47
CA LEU A 191 -0.24 1.88 6.51
C LEU A 191 0.77 2.31 5.45
N TYR A 192 0.59 3.46 4.82
CA TYR A 192 1.46 3.95 3.74
C TYR A 192 2.93 4.05 4.18
N PHE A 193 3.19 4.79 5.27
CA PHE A 193 4.56 4.96 5.76
C PHE A 193 5.13 3.68 6.36
N ALA A 194 4.30 2.76 6.89
CA ALA A 194 4.75 1.44 7.32
C ALA A 194 5.21 0.55 6.17
N VAL A 195 4.47 0.52 5.04
CA VAL A 195 4.89 -0.25 3.85
C VAL A 195 6.20 0.32 3.31
N CYS A 196 6.31 1.66 3.18
CA CYS A 196 7.55 2.32 2.73
C CYS A 196 8.75 2.00 3.63
N ALA A 197 8.57 2.07 4.95
CA ALA A 197 9.64 1.76 5.92
C ALA A 197 10.11 0.31 5.79
N ARG A 198 9.15 -0.62 5.67
CA ARG A 198 9.42 -2.05 5.52
C ARG A 198 10.17 -2.37 4.23
N ASP A 199 9.75 -1.81 3.10
CA ASP A 199 10.41 -2.05 1.82
C ASP A 199 11.84 -1.48 1.80
N LEU A 200 12.01 -0.31 2.41
CA LEU A 200 13.31 0.33 2.50
C LEU A 200 14.29 -0.48 3.37
N VAL A 201 13.88 -0.93 4.56
CA VAL A 201 14.76 -1.72 5.43
C VAL A 201 15.13 -3.08 4.85
N VAL A 202 14.22 -3.72 4.10
CA VAL A 202 14.52 -4.97 3.37
C VAL A 202 15.59 -4.71 2.30
N LEU A 203 15.45 -3.64 1.52
CA LEU A 203 16.43 -3.26 0.49
C LEU A 203 17.79 -2.91 1.10
N LEU A 204 17.79 -2.12 2.18
CA LEU A 204 19.01 -1.72 2.87
C LEU A 204 19.70 -2.91 3.54
N GLY A 205 18.94 -3.84 4.14
CA GLY A 205 19.49 -5.05 4.74
C GLY A 205 20.31 -5.87 3.74
N ASP A 206 19.77 -6.09 2.54
CA ASP A 206 20.47 -6.80 1.46
C ASP A 206 21.72 -6.05 0.98
N ARG A 207 21.63 -4.72 0.86
CA ARG A 207 22.77 -3.90 0.40
C ARG A 207 23.89 -3.87 1.44
N MET A 208 23.55 -3.67 2.72
CA MET A 208 24.50 -3.68 3.83
C MET A 208 25.21 -5.04 3.95
N ALA A 209 24.46 -6.15 3.89
CA ALA A 209 25.03 -7.48 3.98
C ALA A 209 26.11 -7.72 2.88
N VAL A 210 25.82 -7.31 1.64
CA VAL A 210 26.78 -7.40 0.53
C VAL A 210 27.98 -6.48 0.75
N ASN A 211 27.76 -5.24 1.19
CA ASN A 211 28.83 -4.25 1.38
C ASN A 211 29.77 -4.59 2.56
N VAL A 212 29.30 -5.35 3.56
CA VAL A 212 30.15 -5.88 4.64
C VAL A 212 31.15 -6.91 4.09
N GLY A 213 30.74 -7.69 3.07
CA GLY A 213 31.60 -8.61 2.32
C GLY A 213 31.52 -10.08 2.75
N TYR A 214 30.80 -10.41 3.83
CA TYR A 214 30.58 -11.80 4.27
C TYR A 214 29.37 -12.46 3.59
N HIS A 215 28.59 -11.71 2.78
CA HIS A 215 27.41 -12.21 2.10
C HIS A 215 27.51 -11.97 0.60
N SER A 216 27.41 -13.02 -0.21
CA SER A 216 27.20 -12.96 -1.67
C SER A 216 25.73 -13.23 -2.02
N LYS A 217 25.23 -12.59 -3.07
CA LYS A 217 23.91 -12.93 -3.67
C LYS A 217 24.03 -14.14 -4.61
N GLU A 218 25.14 -14.22 -5.34
CA GLU A 218 25.45 -15.26 -6.33
C GLU A 218 26.95 -15.56 -6.20
N GLY A 219 27.34 -16.81 -5.90
CA GLY A 219 28.74 -17.23 -5.76
C GLY A 219 29.30 -17.20 -4.33
N PHE A 220 30.63 -17.20 -4.21
CA PHE A 220 31.33 -17.23 -2.92
C PHE A 220 31.43 -15.82 -2.27
N PRO A 221 31.36 -15.71 -0.94
CA PRO A 221 31.52 -14.43 -0.25
C PRO A 221 32.94 -13.88 -0.43
N ALA A 222 33.06 -12.55 -0.49
CA ALA A 222 34.35 -11.87 -0.71
C ALA A 222 35.31 -11.99 0.49
N LYS A 223 34.77 -12.24 1.70
CA LYS A 223 35.54 -12.40 2.93
C LYS A 223 35.21 -13.73 3.59
N HIS A 224 36.25 -14.41 4.08
CA HIS A 224 36.10 -15.57 4.94
C HIS A 224 35.63 -15.14 6.34
N LEU A 225 34.57 -15.77 6.85
CA LEU A 225 34.04 -15.47 8.18
C LEU A 225 34.89 -16.16 9.26
N ARG A 226 35.46 -15.38 10.18
CA ARG A 226 36.18 -15.93 11.35
C ARG A 226 35.18 -16.40 12.40
N SER A 227 35.56 -17.40 13.20
CA SER A 227 34.83 -17.79 14.40
C SER A 227 34.64 -16.55 15.30
N ASN A 228 33.43 -16.35 15.81
CA ASN A 228 33.03 -15.23 16.68
C ASN A 228 32.96 -13.84 16.01
N THR A 229 32.78 -13.77 14.69
CA THR A 229 32.43 -12.51 14.01
C THR A 229 30.99 -12.57 13.50
N CYS A 230 30.20 -11.53 13.76
CA CYS A 230 28.83 -11.46 13.27
C CYS A 230 28.84 -11.10 11.77
N ALA A 231 28.31 -11.96 10.89
CA ALA A 231 28.34 -11.73 9.44
C ALA A 231 27.43 -10.56 8.96
N ILE A 232 26.55 -10.06 9.84
CA ILE A 232 25.60 -8.97 9.52
C ILE A 232 26.25 -7.60 9.75
N CYS A 233 26.95 -7.43 10.87
CA CYS A 233 27.57 -6.14 11.24
C CYS A 233 29.10 -6.15 11.08
N GLY A 234 29.74 -7.31 10.97
CA GLY A 234 31.18 -7.45 10.87
C GLY A 234 31.95 -7.23 12.17
N ASP A 235 31.24 -7.08 13.30
CA ASP A 235 31.81 -6.86 14.63
C ASP A 235 31.97 -8.19 15.41
N SER A 236 32.84 -8.20 16.42
CA SER A 236 33.06 -9.39 17.26
C SER A 236 31.85 -9.71 18.13
N THR A 237 31.51 -10.99 18.26
CA THR A 237 30.48 -11.48 19.19
C THR A 237 31.01 -11.71 20.60
N ASP A 238 32.33 -11.71 20.80
CA ASP A 238 32.94 -12.05 22.10
C ASP A 238 32.95 -10.87 23.09
N LEU A 239 32.84 -9.65 22.58
CA LEU A 239 32.78 -8.42 23.39
C LEU A 239 31.40 -8.18 24.01
N VAL A 240 30.44 -9.07 23.74
CA VAL A 240 29.04 -8.94 24.14
C VAL A 240 28.70 -10.08 25.09
N GLU A 241 27.93 -9.76 26.13
CA GLU A 241 27.43 -10.72 27.12
C GLU A 241 26.83 -11.96 26.44
N PRO A 242 27.01 -13.16 27.02
CA PRO A 242 26.55 -14.42 26.42
C PRO A 242 25.05 -14.46 26.15
N ASP A 243 24.24 -13.74 26.92
CA ASP A 243 22.78 -13.68 26.73
C ASP A 243 22.37 -12.87 25.48
N LYS A 244 23.26 -12.02 24.97
CA LYS A 244 23.01 -11.15 23.80
C LYS A 244 23.68 -11.68 22.52
N ARG A 245 24.23 -12.89 22.56
CA ARG A 245 24.72 -13.63 21.38
C ARG A 245 23.82 -14.83 21.13
N HIS A 246 23.53 -15.06 19.87
CA HIS A 246 22.67 -16.15 19.44
C HIS A 246 23.42 -17.02 18.44
N LYS A 247 23.51 -18.32 18.74
CA LYS A 247 24.19 -19.32 17.91
C LYS A 247 23.14 -20.11 17.13
N GLN A 248 23.27 -20.11 15.81
CA GLN A 248 22.37 -20.83 14.91
C GLN A 248 22.73 -22.32 14.82
N ASN A 249 21.79 -23.14 14.32
CA ASN A 249 22.01 -24.58 14.08
C ASN A 249 23.20 -24.84 13.14
N CYS A 250 23.43 -23.94 12.18
CA CYS A 250 24.58 -23.96 11.27
C CYS A 250 25.93 -23.63 11.93
N GLY A 251 25.95 -23.41 13.25
CA GLY A 251 27.15 -23.11 14.04
C GLY A 251 27.57 -21.63 14.06
N HIS A 252 27.03 -20.78 13.19
CA HIS A 252 27.36 -19.35 13.12
C HIS A 252 26.75 -18.56 14.29
N THR A 253 27.56 -17.66 14.87
CA THR A 253 27.16 -16.78 15.98
C THR A 253 26.87 -15.36 15.51
N PHE A 254 25.81 -14.78 16.04
CA PHE A 254 25.37 -13.41 15.71
C PHE A 254 25.02 -12.65 17.00
N HIS A 255 25.03 -11.32 16.94
CA HIS A 255 24.37 -10.52 17.99
C HIS A 255 22.86 -10.73 17.89
N GLU A 256 22.18 -10.89 19.03
CA GLU A 256 20.73 -11.11 19.11
C GLU A 256 19.96 -10.04 18.31
N ASN A 257 20.29 -8.77 18.51
CA ASN A 257 19.66 -7.65 17.80
C ASN A 257 19.91 -7.68 16.29
N CYS A 258 21.09 -8.13 15.85
CA CYS A 258 21.42 -8.20 14.43
C CYS A 258 20.64 -9.33 13.74
N ILE A 259 20.62 -10.51 14.34
CA ILE A 259 19.90 -11.65 13.76
C ILE A 259 18.40 -11.47 13.82
N ARG A 260 17.87 -10.87 14.90
CA ARG A 260 16.46 -10.53 15.04
C ARG A 260 16.02 -9.50 14.00
N GLY A 261 16.81 -8.44 13.80
CA GLY A 261 16.55 -7.45 12.74
C GLY A 261 16.58 -8.08 11.35
N TYR A 262 17.58 -8.91 11.06
CA TYR A 262 17.70 -9.61 9.79
C TYR A 262 16.53 -10.58 9.52
N ALA A 263 16.13 -11.38 10.52
CA ALA A 263 15.08 -12.37 10.37
C ALA A 263 13.66 -11.78 10.36
N ILE A 264 13.33 -10.96 11.36
CA ILE A 264 11.98 -10.40 11.53
C ILE A 264 11.77 -9.23 10.57
N ILE A 265 12.63 -8.21 10.65
CA ILE A 265 12.45 -6.96 9.91
C ILE A 265 12.85 -7.16 8.43
N GLY A 266 13.94 -7.86 8.16
CA GLY A 266 14.42 -8.18 6.81
C GLY A 266 13.66 -9.30 6.09
N LYS A 267 12.76 -10.02 6.79
CA LYS A 267 12.02 -11.19 6.28
C LYS A 267 12.96 -12.24 5.66
N LYS A 268 14.09 -12.50 6.32
CA LYS A 268 15.09 -13.49 5.86
C LYS A 268 15.05 -14.72 6.76
N ASP A 269 14.83 -15.87 6.14
CA ASP A 269 14.72 -17.17 6.82
C ASP A 269 15.96 -18.06 6.62
N ALA A 270 17.03 -17.51 6.03
CA ALA A 270 18.26 -18.23 5.74
C ALA A 270 19.49 -17.50 6.29
N CYS A 271 20.46 -18.27 6.79
CA CYS A 271 21.72 -17.78 7.32
C CYS A 271 22.42 -16.86 6.32
N PRO A 272 22.84 -15.64 6.72
CA PRO A 272 23.51 -14.70 5.82
C PRO A 272 24.72 -15.31 5.11
N TYR A 273 25.48 -16.18 5.80
CA TYR A 273 26.71 -16.78 5.31
C TYR A 273 26.47 -18.09 4.57
N CYS A 274 26.03 -19.15 5.26
CA CYS A 274 25.92 -20.49 4.68
C CYS A 274 24.59 -20.79 3.96
N LYS A 275 23.62 -19.86 3.98
CA LYS A 275 22.26 -20.02 3.39
C LYS A 275 21.43 -21.17 3.95
N GLU A 276 21.86 -21.79 5.04
CA GLU A 276 21.06 -22.77 5.76
C GLU A 276 19.86 -22.10 6.44
N LYS A 277 18.71 -22.78 6.44
CA LYS A 277 17.49 -22.25 7.03
C LYS A 277 17.66 -21.99 8.52
N ILE A 278 17.33 -20.78 8.96
CA ILE A 278 17.33 -20.38 10.37
C ILE A 278 15.99 -20.80 11.00
N ASP A 279 16.03 -21.27 12.24
CA ASP A 279 14.83 -21.52 13.01
C ASP A 279 14.19 -20.21 13.50
N THR A 280 13.27 -19.68 12.71
CA THR A 280 12.57 -18.43 13.02
C THR A 280 11.58 -18.56 14.18
N SER A 281 11.25 -19.78 14.61
CA SER A 281 10.30 -20.01 15.71
C SER A 281 10.84 -19.54 17.06
N GLN A 282 12.17 -19.58 17.23
CA GLN A 282 12.86 -19.17 18.45
C GLN A 282 12.76 -17.66 18.72
N PHE A 283 12.44 -16.87 17.70
CA PHE A 283 12.20 -15.44 17.84
C PHE A 283 10.73 -15.10 18.14
N ARG A 284 9.83 -16.11 18.10
CA ARG A 284 8.40 -15.93 18.41
C ARG A 284 8.13 -16.25 19.87
N THR A 285 8.46 -15.32 20.75
CA THR A 285 8.29 -15.51 22.20
C THR A 285 6.90 -15.11 22.69
N ASN A 286 6.09 -14.39 21.92
CA ASN A 286 4.79 -13.88 22.37
C ASN A 286 3.61 -14.27 21.45
N PRO A 287 2.40 -14.54 22.01
CA PRO A 287 1.18 -14.81 21.23
C PRO A 287 0.83 -13.70 20.22
N TRP A 288 1.25 -12.48 20.52
CA TRP A 288 1.13 -11.29 19.67
C TRP A 288 1.98 -11.34 18.39
N ASP A 289 2.88 -12.31 18.23
CA ASP A 289 3.64 -12.49 16.98
C ASP A 289 2.73 -12.92 15.82
N THR A 290 1.59 -13.56 16.11
CA THR A 290 0.57 -13.90 15.10
C THR A 290 -0.13 -12.65 14.56
N SER A 291 -0.44 -11.67 15.42
CA SER A 291 -1.04 -10.40 14.98
C SER A 291 -0.05 -9.55 14.19
N ILE A 292 1.25 -9.62 14.51
CA ILE A 292 2.32 -9.04 13.69
C ILE A 292 2.33 -9.70 12.29
N GLY A 293 2.20 -11.02 12.21
CA GLY A 293 2.11 -11.73 10.92
C GLY A 293 0.94 -11.27 10.05
N ALA A 294 -0.25 -11.13 10.64
CA ALA A 294 -1.44 -10.61 9.94
C ALA A 294 -1.24 -9.17 9.47
N TYR A 295 -0.65 -8.31 10.30
CA TYR A 295 -0.33 -6.93 9.92
C TYR A 295 0.70 -6.87 8.78
N LEU A 296 1.71 -7.75 8.78
CA LEU A 296 2.66 -7.84 7.68
C LEU A 296 1.99 -8.31 6.37
N ALA A 297 1.01 -9.21 6.44
CA ALA A 297 0.20 -9.59 5.28
C ALA A 297 -0.65 -8.41 4.77
N LEU A 298 -1.25 -7.64 5.69
CA LEU A 298 -1.97 -6.41 5.36
C LEU A 298 -1.07 -5.38 4.66
N LEU A 299 0.16 -5.17 5.15
CA LEU A 299 1.13 -4.29 4.50
C LEU A 299 1.52 -4.80 3.10
N ASP A 300 1.66 -6.12 2.92
CA ASP A 300 1.92 -6.69 1.60
C ASP A 300 0.72 -6.44 0.66
N ALA A 301 -0.53 -6.60 1.12
CA ALA A 301 -1.74 -6.29 0.36
C ALA A 301 -1.85 -4.79 0.02
N ALA A 302 -1.57 -3.91 0.99
CA ALA A 302 -1.56 -2.46 0.80
C ALA A 302 -0.55 -2.02 -0.25
N ARG A 303 0.64 -2.65 -0.32
CA ARG A 303 1.61 -2.41 -1.39
C ARG A 303 0.99 -2.64 -2.76
N TYR A 304 0.31 -3.77 -2.95
CA TYR A 304 -0.29 -4.09 -4.24
C TYR A 304 -1.47 -3.14 -4.55
N LEU A 305 -2.30 -2.83 -3.56
CA LEU A 305 -3.45 -1.94 -3.72
C LEU A 305 -3.03 -0.52 -4.14
N LEU A 306 -2.04 0.07 -3.48
CA LEU A 306 -1.61 1.45 -3.71
C LEU A 306 -0.85 1.63 -5.02
N VAL A 307 -0.12 0.61 -5.47
CA VAL A 307 0.70 0.70 -6.67
C VAL A 307 -0.09 0.28 -7.91
N TRP A 308 -0.78 -0.87 -7.87
CA TRP A 308 -1.34 -1.46 -9.09
C TRP A 308 -2.69 -0.88 -9.48
N ASN A 309 -3.52 -0.45 -8.52
CA ASN A 309 -4.81 0.15 -8.88
C ASN A 309 -4.63 1.43 -9.70
N PRO A 310 -3.78 2.41 -9.31
CA PRO A 310 -3.55 3.60 -10.12
C PRO A 310 -2.97 3.28 -11.50
N ILE A 311 -2.05 2.31 -11.60
CA ILE A 311 -1.48 1.88 -12.90
C ILE A 311 -2.56 1.26 -13.79
N ALA A 312 -3.43 0.42 -13.23
CA ALA A 312 -4.54 -0.19 -13.96
C ALA A 312 -5.52 0.87 -14.46
N PHE A 313 -5.91 1.83 -13.61
CA PHE A 313 -6.78 2.94 -14.02
C PHE A 313 -6.14 3.83 -15.10
N LEU A 314 -4.84 4.11 -15.00
CA LEU A 314 -4.12 4.88 -16.01
C LEU A 314 -4.09 4.13 -17.35
N LEU A 315 -3.85 2.82 -17.33
CA LEU A 315 -3.89 1.99 -18.53
C LEU A 315 -5.28 1.99 -19.17
N VAL A 316 -6.34 1.83 -18.37
CA VAL A 316 -7.72 1.92 -18.84
C VAL A 316 -8.00 3.29 -19.46
N HIS A 317 -7.57 4.37 -18.81
CA HIS A 317 -7.75 5.72 -19.33
C HIS A 317 -7.06 5.92 -20.69
N VAL A 318 -5.82 5.45 -20.82
CA VAL A 318 -5.10 5.46 -22.10
C VAL A 318 -5.82 4.64 -23.16
N LEU A 319 -6.33 3.46 -22.81
CA LEU A 319 -7.11 2.64 -23.75
C LEU A 319 -8.38 3.36 -24.20
N PHE A 320 -9.12 4.01 -23.30
CA PHE A 320 -10.30 4.80 -23.68
C PHE A 320 -9.96 5.96 -24.61
N GLN A 321 -8.85 6.66 -24.37
CA GLN A 321 -8.35 7.69 -25.28
C GLN A 321 -8.00 7.12 -26.66
N LEU A 322 -7.34 5.96 -26.73
CA LEU A 322 -6.96 5.30 -27.98
C LEU A 322 -8.17 4.81 -28.79
N PHE A 323 -9.20 4.29 -28.11
CA PHE A 323 -10.43 3.83 -28.75
C PHE A 323 -11.44 4.95 -29.02
N GLY A 324 -11.14 6.20 -28.64
CA GLY A 324 -11.98 7.36 -28.91
C GLY A 324 -13.32 7.35 -28.17
N LEU A 325 -13.47 6.51 -27.13
CA LEU A 325 -14.61 6.54 -26.22
C LEU A 325 -14.31 7.57 -25.14
N LYS A 326 -14.86 8.78 -25.31
CA LYS A 326 -14.94 9.78 -24.24
C LYS A 326 -16.10 9.45 -23.32
#